data_AF-A0A3B1D6Q0-F1
#
_entry.id   AF-A0A3B1D6Q0-F1
#
_cell.length_a   1.000
_cell.length_b   1.000
_cell.length_c   1.000
_cell.angle_alpha   90.00
_cell.angle_beta   90.00
_cell.angle_gamma   90.00
#
_symmetry.space_group_name_H-M   'P 1'
#
loop_
_entity.id
_entity.type
_entity.pdbx_description
1 polymer ?
#
loop_
_entity_poly.entity_id
_entity_poly.type
_entity_poly.pdbx_seq_one_letter_code
_entity_poly.pdbx_strand_id
1 'polypeptide(L)' 'MTNSNTKNDENFPATGRLLGLDYGTVRIGIAVSDPGQQFAGPLDNYTRRTEEE' A
#
# COMPACT_ATOMS: atom_id res chain seq x y z
N MET A 1 -13.21 33.71 6.76
CA MET A 1 -12.13 32.85 7.29
C MET A 1 -12.58 31.41 7.13
N THR A 2 -12.23 30.76 6.02
CA THR A 2 -12.53 29.35 5.78
C THR A 2 -11.21 28.59 5.76
N ASN A 3 -10.98 27.76 6.77
CA ASN A 3 -9.78 26.96 6.91
C ASN A 3 -9.71 25.92 5.79
N SER A 4 -8.84 26.16 4.82
CA SER A 4 -8.47 25.21 3.77
C SER A 4 -7.53 24.14 4.33
N ASN A 5 -8.07 23.23 5.15
CA ASN A 5 -7.31 22.07 5.66
C ASN A 5 -7.81 20.72 5.11
N THR A 6 -8.48 20.73 3.95
CA THR A 6 -8.91 19.50 3.27
C THR A 6 -7.79 19.01 2.36
N LYS A 7 -6.74 18.45 2.94
CA LYS A 7 -5.68 17.79 2.18
C LYS A 7 -6.17 16.42 1.68
N ASN A 8 -6.55 16.36 0.40
CA ASN A 8 -6.19 15.28 -0.53
C ASN A 8 -6.81 13.86 -0.37
N ASP A 9 -8.10 13.72 -0.07
CA ASP A 9 -8.77 12.41 -0.21
C ASP A 9 -9.40 12.19 -1.61
N GLU A 10 -9.51 13.22 -2.44
CA GLU A 10 -10.15 13.12 -3.77
C GLU A 10 -9.38 12.26 -4.78
N ASN A 11 -8.09 12.01 -4.55
CA ASN A 11 -7.23 11.27 -5.47
C ASN A 11 -7.01 9.80 -5.08
N PHE A 12 -7.65 9.32 -4.00
CA PHE A 12 -7.60 7.89 -3.69
C PHE A 12 -8.59 7.13 -4.58
N PRO A 13 -8.15 6.07 -5.30
CA PRO A 13 -9.02 5.41 -6.25
C PRO A 13 -10.14 4.66 -5.52
N ALA A 14 -11.39 4.90 -5.93
CA ALA A 14 -12.55 4.21 -5.36
C ALA A 14 -12.74 2.76 -5.88
N THR A 15 -12.02 2.39 -6.95
CA THR A 15 -12.09 1.07 -7.59
C THR A 15 -10.74 0.69 -8.18
N GLY A 16 -10.59 -0.58 -8.56
CA GLY A 16 -9.31 -1.15 -8.99
C GLY A 16 -8.59 -1.81 -7.84
N ARG A 17 -7.38 -2.33 -8.10
CA ARG A 17 -6.61 -3.04 -7.08
C ARG A 17 -5.68 -2.09 -6.34
N LEU A 18 -5.64 -2.24 -5.02
CA LEU A 18 -4.68 -1.57 -4.15
C LEU A 18 -3.52 -2.50 -3.83
N LEU A 19 -2.34 -1.91 -3.68
CA LEU A 19 -1.15 -2.60 -3.20
C LEU A 19 -0.97 -2.30 -1.71
N GLY A 20 -0.95 -3.34 -0.88
CA GLY A 20 -0.58 -3.25 0.52
C GLY A 20 0.90 -3.62 0.70
N LEU A 21 1.63 -2.80 1.46
CA LEU A 21 3.03 -3.05 1.83
C LEU A 21 3.15 -3.12 3.35
N ASP A 22 3.70 -4.22 3.85
CA ASP A 22 4.01 -4.44 5.27
C ASP A 22 5.52 -4.43 5.46
N TYR A 23 6.05 -3.33 6.03
CA TYR A 23 7.49 -3.12 6.16
C TYR A 23 8.05 -3.77 7.43
N GLY A 24 8.81 -4.84 7.25
CA GLY A 24 9.66 -5.44 8.28
C GLY A 24 11.14 -5.12 8.06
N THR A 25 11.94 -5.28 9.12
CA THR A 25 13.40 -5.04 9.06
C THR A 25 14.14 -6.00 8.13
N VAL A 26 13.59 -7.21 7.93
CA VAL A 26 14.16 -8.29 7.11
C VAL A 26 13.45 -8.44 5.75
N ARG A 27 12.13 -8.23 5.73
CA ARG A 27 11.27 -8.51 4.57
C ARG A 27 10.16 -7.49 4.45
N ILE A 28 9.66 -7.31 3.23
CA ILE A 28 8.47 -6.53 2.93
C ILE A 28 7.38 -7.52 2.50
N GLY A 29 6.29 -7.59 3.25
CA GLY A 29 5.10 -8.31 2.82
C GLY A 29 4.37 -7.50 1.76
N ILE A 30 3.96 -8.13 0.67
CA ILE A 30 3.22 -7.53 -0.42
C ILE A 30 1.86 -8.20 -0.51
N ALA A 31 0.78 -7.43 -0.44
CA ALA A 31 -0.60 -7.90 -0.60
C ALA A 31 -1.30 -7.10 -1.70
N VAL A 32 -2.27 -7.73 -2.37
CA VAL A 32 -3.09 -7.06 -3.39
C VAL A 32 -4.56 -7.21 -3.05
N SER A 33 -5.32 -6.12 -3.17
CA SER A 33 -6.77 -6.18 -3.02
C SER A 33 -7.46 -6.78 -4.26
N ASP A 34 -8.70 -7.22 -4.08
CA ASP A 34 -9.62 -7.38 -5.18
C ASP A 34 -9.99 -6.00 -5.80
N PRO A 35 -10.57 -5.96 -7.01
CA PRO A 35 -10.94 -4.71 -7.68
C PRO A 35 -11.97 -3.85 -6.93
N GLY A 36 -12.75 -4.44 -6.03
CA GLY A 36 -13.70 -3.74 -5.16
C GLY A 36 -13.06 -3.23 -3.87
N GLN A 37 -11.77 -3.51 -3.63
CA GLN A 37 -11.00 -3.08 -2.47
C GLN A 37 -11.54 -3.58 -1.12
N GLN A 38 -12.27 -4.70 -1.10
CA GLN A 38 -12.89 -5.26 0.12
C GLN A 38 -12.03 -6.35 0.78
N PHE A 39 -11.32 -7.13 -0.03
CA PHE A 39 -10.52 -8.25 0.40
C PHE A 39 -9.11 -8.10 -0.13
N ALA A 40 -8.11 -8.36 0.71
CA ALA A 40 -6.72 -8.43 0.32
C ALA A 40 -6.17 -9.83 0.53
N GLY A 41 -5.39 -10.29 -0.45
CA GLY A 41 -4.66 -11.55 -0.39
C GLY A 41 -3.15 -11.32 -0.44
N PRO A 42 -2.33 -12.24 0.11
CA PRO A 42 -0.89 -12.17 -0.03
C PRO A 42 -0.51 -12.31 -1.52
N LEU A 43 0.41 -11.45 -1.98
CA LEU A 43 0.98 -11.51 -3.31
C LEU A 43 2.41 -12.07 -3.27
N ASP A 44 3.28 -11.51 -2.44
CA ASP A 44 4.67 -11.95 -2.30
C ASP A 44 5.29 -11.49 -0.97
N ASN A 45 6.46 -12.03 -0.62
CA ASN A 45 7.34 -11.49 0.42
C ASN A 45 8.69 -11.14 -0.21
N TYR A 46 9.01 -9.86 -0.29
CA TYR A 46 10.30 -9.40 -0.76
C TYR A 46 11.32 -9.40 0.38
N THR A 47 12.29 -10.32 0.36
CA THR A 47 13.43 -10.28 1.27
C THR A 47 14.34 -9.11 0.90
N ARG A 48 14.56 -8.19 1.84
CA ARG A 48 15.43 -7.03 1.62
C ARG A 48 16.84 -7.54 1.35
N ARG A 49 17.42 -7.08 0.24
CA ARG A 49 18.86 -7.17 0.04
C ARG A 49 19.44 -5.90 0.67
N THR A 50 20.18 -6.05 1.76
CA THR A 50 21.14 -5.01 2.13
C THR A 50 22.16 -4.96 1.00
N GLU A 51 22.56 -3.77 0.56
CA GLU A 51 23.74 -3.66 -0.30
C GLU A 51 24.90 -4.37 0.40
N GLU A 52 25.57 -5.28 -0.31
CA GLU A 52 26.84 -5.82 0.16
C GLU A 52 27.85 -4.66 0.13
N GLU A 53 28.34 -4.25 1.30
CA GLU A 53 29.59 -3.50 1.44
C GLU A 53 30.77 -4.48 1.48
#